data_AF-A0A0G3M1H0-F1
#
_entry.id   AF-A0A0G3M1H0-F1
#
_cell.length_a   1.000
_cell.length_b   1.000
_cell.length_c   1.000
_cell.angle_alpha   90.00
_cell.angle_beta   90.00
_cell.angle_gamma   90.00
#
_symmetry.space_group_name_H-M   'P 1'
#
loop_
_entity.id
_entity.type
_entity.pdbx_description
1 polymer ?
#
loop_
_entity_poly.entity_id
_entity_poly.type
_entity_poly.pdbx_seq_one_letter_code
_entity_poly.pdbx_strand_id
1 'polypeptide(L)' 'MDYIKQVLNKDSNLEELLMCFEVIKDNKDVVVIKFDGERVSNPYTLMVMFSNQSRQMLRIDSNNLKEGMQNILKEYISE' A
#
# COMPACT_ATOMS: atom_id res chain seq x y z
N MET A 1 -3.29 -10.74 7.55
CA MET A 1 -1.87 -10.74 7.13
C MET A 1 -1.55 -11.84 6.12
N ASP A 2 -1.98 -13.09 6.32
CA ASP A 2 -1.61 -14.21 5.43
C ASP A 2 -2.08 -14.04 3.98
N TYR A 3 -3.25 -13.45 3.76
CA TYR A 3 -3.73 -13.12 2.42
C TYR A 3 -2.78 -12.19 1.67
N ILE A 4 -2.31 -11.12 2.33
CA ILE A 4 -1.37 -10.16 1.72
C ILE A 4 -0.07 -10.87 1.32
N LYS A 5 0.45 -11.75 2.19
CA LYS A 5 1.65 -12.57 1.89
C LYS A 5 1.45 -13.47 0.66
N GLN A 6 0.29 -14.11 0.54
CA GLN A 6 -0.03 -14.96 -0.61
C GLN A 6 -0.08 -14.16 -1.92
N VAL A 7 -0.69 -12.97 -1.89
CA VAL A 7 -0.78 -12.08 -3.07
C VAL A 7 0.60 -11.55 -3.47
N LEU A 8 1.48 -11.23 -2.52
CA LEU A 8 2.83 -10.72 -2.79
C LEU A 8 3.81 -11.80 -3.29
N ASN A 9 3.56 -13.09 -3.03
CA ASN A 9 4.43 -14.20 -3.44
C ASN A 9 4.19 -14.69 -4.89
N LYS A 10 3.22 -14.12 -5.60
CA LYS A 10 2.91 -14.42 -6.99
C LYS A 10 2.91 -13.13 -7.82
N ASP A 11 2.87 -13.25 -9.15
CA ASP A 11 2.61 -12.10 -10.00
C ASP A 11 1.14 -11.68 -9.88
N SER A 12 0.89 -10.75 -8.97
CA SER A 12 -0.44 -10.25 -8.62
C SER A 12 -0.89 -9.14 -9.56
N ASN A 13 -2.19 -9.09 -9.86
CA ASN A 13 -2.76 -7.98 -10.63
C ASN A 13 -3.19 -6.81 -9.71
N LEU A 14 -3.61 -5.69 -10.29
CA LEU A 14 -4.02 -4.50 -9.52
C LEU A 14 -5.24 -4.76 -8.63
N GLU A 15 -6.20 -5.57 -9.08
CA GLU A 15 -7.41 -5.90 -8.31
C GLU A 15 -7.08 -6.71 -7.06
N GLU A 16 -6.19 -7.70 -7.17
CA GLU A 16 -5.72 -8.48 -6.02
C GLU A 16 -4.96 -7.63 -5.01
N LEU A 17 -4.16 -6.65 -5.49
CA LEU A 17 -3.48 -5.70 -4.63
C LEU A 17 -4.47 -4.73 -3.95
N LEU A 18 -5.53 -4.30 -4.64
CA LEU A 18 -6.61 -3.51 -4.03
C LEU A 18 -7.35 -4.29 -2.94
N MET A 19 -7.62 -5.58 -3.16
CA MET A 19 -8.22 -6.45 -2.14
C MET A 19 -7.33 -6.59 -0.89
N CYS A 20 -6.01 -6.44 -1.01
CA CYS A 20 -5.14 -6.39 0.16
C CYS A 20 -5.39 -5.13 1.01
N PHE A 21 -5.77 -4.00 0.40
CA PHE A 21 -6.10 -2.78 1.15
C PHE A 21 -7.44 -2.88 1.88
N GLU A 22 -8.38 -3.70 1.40
CA GLU A 22 -9.58 -4.05 2.18
C GLU A 22 -9.21 -4.76 3.49
N VAL A 23 -8.21 -5.64 3.46
CA VAL A 23 -7.67 -6.28 4.69
C VAL A 23 -7.06 -5.25 5.64
N ILE A 24 -6.36 -4.23 5.11
CA ILE A 24 -5.84 -3.12 5.93
C ILE A 24 -6.98 -2.33 6.58
N LYS A 25 -8.04 -2.01 5.82
CA LYS A 25 -9.24 -1.35 6.35
C LYS A 25 -9.89 -2.16 7.47
N ASP A 26 -9.97 -3.47 7.33
CA ASP A 26 -10.58 -4.34 8.33
C ASP A 26 -9.80 -4.33 9.66
N ASN A 27 -8.48 -4.07 9.59
CA ASN A 27 -7.62 -3.83 10.76
C ASN A 27 -7.78 -2.41 11.36
N LYS A 28 -8.71 -1.60 10.84
CA LYS A 28 -8.96 -0.20 11.23
C LYS A 28 -7.88 0.80 10.84
N ASP A 29 -6.89 0.35 10.06
CA ASP A 29 -5.89 1.21 9.44
C ASP A 29 -6.48 1.87 8.18
N VAL A 30 -5.84 2.94 7.70
CA VAL A 30 -6.31 3.71 6.54
C VAL A 30 -5.25 3.70 5.44
N VAL A 31 -5.69 3.41 4.22
CA VAL A 31 -4.85 3.48 3.01
C VAL A 31 -5.26 4.69 2.17
N VAL A 32 -4.29 5.46 1.70
CA VAL A 32 -4.49 6.55 0.74
C VAL A 32 -3.62 6.29 -0.49
N ILE A 33 -4.24 6.34 -1.67
CA ILE A 33 -3.52 6.35 -2.96
C ILE A 33 -3.81 7.69 -3.61
N LYS A 34 -2.79 8.52 -3.74
CA LYS A 34 -2.86 9.86 -4.30
C LYS A 34 -2.22 9.87 -5.68
N PHE A 35 -2.94 10.40 -6.66
CA PHE A 35 -2.49 10.56 -8.04
C PHE A 35 -1.99 12.01 -8.20
N ASP A 36 -0.69 12.19 -8.38
CA ASP A 36 -0.01 13.48 -8.43
C ASP A 36 0.21 13.93 -9.89
N GLY A 37 -0.69 14.79 -10.38
CA GLY A 37 -0.62 15.33 -11.75
C GLY A 37 0.31 16.53 -11.94
N GLU A 38 0.84 17.11 -10.86
CA GLU A 38 1.62 18.36 -10.89
C GLU A 38 3.13 18.13 -10.96
N ARG A 39 3.61 16.90 -10.70
CA ARG A 39 5.05 16.60 -10.56
C ARG A 39 5.59 15.88 -11.78
N VAL A 40 6.77 16.31 -12.22
CA VAL A 40 7.48 15.76 -13.40
C VAL A 40 7.92 14.29 -13.19
N SER A 41 8.02 13.80 -11.94
CA SER A 41 8.71 12.52 -11.66
C SER A 41 8.15 11.63 -10.54
N ASN A 42 6.92 11.82 -10.03
CA ASN A 42 6.31 10.93 -9.04
C ASN A 42 4.75 11.02 -9.11
N PRO A 43 4.08 10.28 -10.01
CA PRO A 43 2.65 10.31 -10.23
C PRO A 43 1.82 9.65 -9.12
N TYR A 44 2.43 8.85 -8.22
CA TYR A 44 1.68 8.19 -7.15
C TYR A 44 2.35 8.36 -5.79
N THR A 45 1.58 8.82 -4.81
CA THR A 45 1.95 8.75 -3.39
C THR A 45 0.98 7.80 -2.70
N LEU A 46 1.50 6.75 -2.08
CA LEU A 46 0.74 5.81 -1.26
C LEU A 46 1.09 6.03 0.21
N MET A 47 0.08 6.01 1.07
CA MET A 47 0.26 6.17 2.51
C MET A 47 -0.59 5.15 3.27
N VAL A 48 -0.06 4.63 4.37
CA VAL A 48 -0.82 3.84 5.35
C VAL A 48 -0.73 4.50 6.72
N MET A 49 -1.88 4.92 7.24
CA MET A 49 -2.01 5.48 8.58
C MET A 49 -2.53 4.40 9.51
N PHE A 50 -1.76 4.09 10.54
CA PHE A 50 -2.12 3.06 11.49
C PHE A 50 -3.08 3.58 12.56
N SER A 51 -4.06 2.77 12.94
CA SER A 51 -4.93 3.10 14.09
C SER A 51 -4.18 2.99 15.42
N ASN A 52 -3.09 2.21 15.45
CA ASN A 52 -2.20 2.11 16.59
C ASN A 52 -1.18 3.26 16.57
N GLN A 53 -1.24 4.12 17.61
CA GLN A 53 -0.37 5.29 17.75
C GLN A 53 1.12 4.96 17.95
N SER A 54 1.48 3.70 18.20
CA SER A 54 2.89 3.29 18.30
C SER A 54 3.58 3.11 16.94
N ARG A 55 2.84 3.07 15.84
CA ARG A 55 3.38 2.85 14.49
C ARG A 55 3.45 4.18 13.73
N GLN A 56 4.59 4.46 13.12
CA GLN A 56 4.70 5.60 12.21
C GLN A 56 3.97 5.31 10.90
N MET A 57 3.36 6.33 10.31
CA MET A 57 2.72 6.21 9.00
C MET A 57 3.72 5.73 7.94
N LEU A 58 3.31 4.75 7.13
CA LEU A 58 4.06 4.36 5.94
C LEU A 58 3.78 5.34 4.81
N ARG A 59 4.81 5.64 4.01
CA ARG A 59 4.67 6.48 2.83
C ARG A 59 5.64 6.04 1.75
N ILE A 60 5.11 5.82 0.55
CA ILE A 60 5.89 5.49 -0.64
C ILE A 60 5.48 6.42 -1.78
N ASP A 61 6.46 7.01 -2.44
CA ASP A 61 6.29 7.72 -3.70
C ASP A 61 6.81 6.82 -4.83
N SER A 62 6.03 6.65 -5.91
CA SER A 62 6.38 5.79 -7.04
C SER A 62 5.90 6.32 -8.39
N ASN A 63 6.61 5.92 -9.44
CA ASN A 63 6.24 6.13 -10.85
C ASN A 63 5.34 5.03 -11.42
N ASN A 64 5.17 3.93 -10.69
CA ASN A 64 4.35 2.81 -11.10
C ASN A 64 3.39 2.44 -9.97
N LEU A 65 2.08 2.49 -10.26
CA LEU A 65 1.06 2.20 -9.25
C LEU A 65 1.18 0.77 -8.70
N LYS A 66 1.35 -0.24 -9.57
CA LYS A 66 1.47 -1.65 -9.15
C LYS A 66 2.67 -1.84 -8.23
N GLU A 67 3.82 -1.28 -8.60
CA GLU A 67 5.04 -1.34 -7.80
C GLU A 67 4.87 -0.63 -6.45
N GLY A 68 4.29 0.58 -6.44
CA GLY A 68 4.00 1.32 -5.22
C GLY A 68 3.09 0.55 -4.26
N MET A 69 2.03 -0.08 -4.79
CA MET A 69 1.13 -0.94 -4.00
C MET A 69 1.86 -2.15 -3.42
N GLN A 70 2.68 -2.84 -4.22
CA GLN A 70 3.44 -3.99 -3.73
C GLN A 70 4.43 -3.59 -2.63
N ASN A 71 5.13 -2.47 -2.80
CA ASN A 71 6.13 -2.02 -1.83
C ASN A 71 5.48 -1.61 -0.50
N ILE A 72 4.36 -0.88 -0.53
CA ILE A 72 3.72 -0.44 0.73
C ILE A 72 3.06 -1.61 1.46
N LEU A 73 2.54 -2.60 0.73
CA LEU A 73 2.04 -3.84 1.31
C LEU A 73 3.16 -4.68 1.93
N LYS A 74 4.36 -4.71 1.32
CA LYS A 74 5.54 -5.36 1.92
C LYS A 74 5.94 -4.70 3.23
N GLU A 75 6.03 -3.36 3.25
CA GLU A 75 6.33 -2.62 4.49
C GLU A 75 5.26 -2.87 5.57
N TYR A 76 3.98 -2.87 5.19
CA TYR A 76 2.86 -3.10 6.12
C TYR A 76 2.95 -4.44 6.87
N ILE A 77 3.43 -5.51 6.22
CA ILE A 77 3.54 -6.86 6.81
C ILE A 77 4.89 -7.13 7.47
N SER A 78 5.89 -6.29 7.25
CA SER A 78 7.25 -6.41 7.83
C SER A 78 7.37 -5.74 9.19
N GLU A 79 6.49 -4.78 9.47
CA GLU A 79 6.28 -4.12 10.77
C GLU A 79 5.25 -4.88 11.63
#